data_AF-W1VAR8-F1
#
_entry.id   AF-W1VAR8-F1
#
_cell.length_a   1.000
_cell.length_b   1.000
_cell.length_c   1.000
_cell.angle_alpha   90.00
_cell.angle_beta   90.00
_cell.angle_gamma   90.00
#
_symmetry.space_group_name_H-M   'P 1'
#
loop_
_entity.id
_entity.type
_entity.pdbx_description
1 polymer ?
#
loop_
_entity_poly.entity_id
_entity_poly.type
_entity_poly.pdbx_seq_one_letter_code
_entity_poly.pdbx_strand_id
1 'polypeptide(L)'
;IGIIMIITGFTTDAGVAAFSNMWNYGGWFPNGTMGFILSFQMVVFAFTGIELVGLTAGETEDPEKVIPMAINNIPLRIILFYVGSLAIIMSIYPWTAVNPAASPFVAVFTAVGITAAAGIVNFVVLTSAASATNSGIFSTGRMIYALAKRGHA
;
A
#
# COMPACT_ATOMS: atom_id res chain seq x y z
N ILE A 1 -7.12 11.44 12.47
CA ILE A 1 -8.52 11.32 11.99
C ILE A 1 -9.03 9.90 12.18
N GLY A 2 -8.47 8.88 11.52
CA GLY A 2 -8.92 7.48 11.68
C GLY A 2 -9.05 6.97 13.12
N ILE A 3 -8.02 7.17 13.95
CA ILE A 3 -8.04 6.81 15.37
C ILE A 3 -9.15 7.54 16.13
N ILE A 4 -9.38 8.82 15.83
CA ILE A 4 -10.44 9.62 16.47
C ILE A 4 -11.80 9.01 16.15
N MET A 5 -12.04 8.62 14.89
CA MET A 5 -13.32 8.02 14.46
C MET A 5 -13.61 6.70 15.15
N ILE A 6 -12.58 5.89 15.39
CA ILE A 6 -12.69 4.62 16.11
C ILE A 6 -13.02 4.88 17.59
N ILE A 7 -12.38 5.87 18.23
CA ILE A 7 -12.63 6.21 19.64
C ILE A 7 -14.01 6.86 19.82
N THR A 8 -14.47 7.66 18.87
CA THR A 8 -15.80 8.30 18.92
C THR A 8 -16.93 7.38 18.49
N GLY A 9 -16.64 6.13 18.08
CA GLY A 9 -17.65 5.18 17.60
C GLY A 9 -18.43 5.69 16.39
N PHE A 10 -17.75 6.35 15.45
CA PHE A 10 -18.41 6.94 14.28
C PHE A 10 -19.12 5.87 13.45
N THR A 11 -20.39 6.08 13.14
CA THR A 11 -21.19 5.14 12.36
C THR A 11 -21.05 5.46 10.87
N THR A 12 -20.57 4.48 10.11
CA THR A 12 -20.54 4.52 8.64
C THR A 12 -21.70 3.71 8.06
N ASP A 13 -21.93 3.82 6.75
CA ASP A 13 -22.94 3.02 6.04
C ASP A 13 -22.73 1.50 6.16
N ALA A 14 -21.53 1.05 6.54
CA ALA A 14 -21.19 -0.35 6.73
C ALA A 14 -21.15 -0.80 8.21
N GLY A 15 -21.38 0.10 9.17
CA GLY A 15 -21.38 -0.19 10.61
C GLY A 15 -20.60 0.81 11.46
N VAL A 16 -20.52 0.53 12.76
CA VAL A 16 -19.80 1.36 13.74
C VAL A 16 -18.29 1.13 13.62
N ALA A 17 -17.51 2.21 13.53
CA ALA A 17 -16.05 2.14 13.54
C ALA A 17 -15.54 1.60 14.88
N ALA A 18 -14.89 0.45 14.86
CA ALA A 18 -14.36 -0.22 16.05
C ALA A 18 -13.18 -1.14 15.67
N PHE A 19 -12.15 -1.23 16.52
CA PHE A 19 -11.06 -2.20 16.32
C PHE A 19 -11.55 -3.65 16.24
N SER A 20 -12.70 -3.94 16.87
CA SER A 20 -13.33 -5.25 16.81
C SER A 20 -13.77 -5.66 15.40
N ASN A 21 -13.94 -4.71 14.46
CA ASN A 21 -14.26 -5.00 13.06
C ASN A 21 -13.16 -5.81 12.36
N MET A 22 -11.93 -5.80 12.87
CA MET A 22 -10.83 -6.60 12.32
C MET A 22 -11.05 -8.11 12.49
N TRP A 23 -11.77 -8.55 13.53
CA TRP A 23 -11.92 -9.98 13.85
C TRP A 23 -13.37 -10.43 14.05
N ASN A 24 -14.35 -9.53 14.13
CA ASN A 24 -15.76 -9.89 14.32
C ASN A 24 -16.39 -10.56 13.08
N TYR A 25 -15.80 -10.42 11.89
CA TYR A 25 -16.33 -10.94 10.63
C TYR A 25 -15.58 -12.21 10.19
N GLY A 26 -15.56 -13.23 11.04
CA GLY A 26 -14.89 -14.53 10.74
C GLY A 26 -13.49 -14.71 11.33
N GLY A 27 -13.12 -13.92 12.34
CA GLY A 27 -11.83 -14.02 13.03
C GLY A 27 -10.66 -13.47 12.20
N TRP A 28 -9.45 -13.88 12.58
CA TRP A 28 -8.21 -13.48 11.89
C TRP A 28 -7.99 -14.22 10.57
N PHE A 29 -8.65 -15.36 10.37
CA PHE A 29 -8.51 -16.23 9.19
C PHE A 29 -9.88 -16.56 8.58
N PRO A 30 -10.65 -15.56 8.10
CA PRO A 30 -12.01 -15.78 7.59
C PRO A 30 -12.05 -16.68 6.34
N ASN A 31 -10.99 -16.66 5.53
CA ASN A 31 -10.82 -17.51 4.34
C ASN A 31 -9.95 -18.76 4.62
N GLY A 32 -9.76 -19.12 5.90
CA GLY A 32 -8.91 -20.21 6.33
C GLY A 32 -7.40 -19.96 6.14
N THR A 33 -6.59 -20.96 6.49
CA THR A 33 -5.12 -20.92 6.37
C THR A 33 -4.66 -20.87 4.91
N MET A 34 -5.41 -21.49 3.99
CA MET A 34 -5.11 -21.43 2.56
C MET A 34 -5.30 -20.01 2.00
N GLY A 35 -6.36 -19.30 2.40
CA GLY A 35 -6.56 -17.90 2.02
C GLY A 35 -5.43 -16.99 2.50
N PHE A 36 -4.89 -17.25 3.69
CA PHE A 36 -3.70 -16.55 4.19
C PHE A 36 -2.46 -16.80 3.32
N ILE A 37 -2.19 -18.05 2.94
CA ILE A 37 -1.06 -18.36 2.05
C ILE A 37 -1.23 -17.66 0.68
N LEU A 38 -2.43 -17.70 0.10
CA LEU A 38 -2.73 -17.04 -1.18
C LEU A 38 -2.60 -15.52 -1.10
N SER A 39 -2.77 -14.91 0.08
CA SER A 39 -2.59 -13.47 0.27
C SER A 39 -1.12 -13.03 0.10
N PHE A 40 -0.15 -13.90 0.39
CA PHE A 40 1.28 -13.56 0.22
C PHE A 40 1.60 -13.18 -1.22
N GLN A 41 1.02 -13.84 -2.22
CA GLN A 41 1.29 -13.49 -3.62
C GLN A 41 0.90 -12.03 -3.91
N MET A 42 -0.25 -11.60 -3.38
CA MET A 42 -0.77 -10.24 -3.57
C MET A 42 0.12 -9.22 -2.85
N VAL A 43 0.56 -9.56 -1.64
CA VAL A 43 1.45 -8.73 -0.83
C VAL A 43 2.82 -8.61 -1.50
N VAL A 44 3.42 -9.71 -1.95
CA VAL A 44 4.70 -9.71 -2.67
C VAL A 44 4.58 -8.88 -3.96
N PHE A 45 3.51 -9.05 -4.71
CA PHE A 45 3.25 -8.25 -5.91
C PHE A 45 3.19 -6.75 -5.60
N ALA A 46 2.48 -6.36 -4.52
CA ALA A 46 2.37 -4.96 -4.09
C ALA A 46 3.71 -4.32 -3.68
N PHE A 47 4.73 -5.13 -3.35
CA PHE A 47 6.09 -4.67 -3.02
C PHE A 47 7.11 -4.83 -4.15
N THR A 48 6.66 -5.25 -5.34
CA THR A 48 7.47 -5.19 -6.56
C THR A 48 7.80 -3.72 -6.84
N GLY A 49 9.08 -3.42 -7.05
CA GLY A 49 9.61 -2.07 -7.23
C GLY A 49 10.61 -1.66 -6.15
N ILE A 50 10.70 -2.38 -5.03
CA ILE A 50 11.74 -2.12 -4.01
C ILE A 50 13.14 -2.39 -4.54
N GLU A 51 13.27 -3.23 -5.57
CA GLU A 51 14.52 -3.52 -6.27
C GLU A 51 15.13 -2.29 -6.97
N LEU A 52 14.34 -1.24 -7.22
CA LEU A 52 14.86 0.01 -7.81
C LEU A 52 15.93 0.64 -6.92
N VAL A 53 15.90 0.42 -5.60
CA VAL A 53 16.95 0.88 -4.68
C VAL A 53 18.31 0.28 -5.04
N GLY A 54 18.34 -0.96 -5.52
CA GLY A 54 19.55 -1.61 -5.99
C GLY A 54 20.08 -1.01 -7.31
N LEU A 55 19.18 -0.59 -8.20
CA LEU A 55 19.56 0.07 -9.46
C LEU A 55 20.13 1.46 -9.23
N THR A 56 19.55 2.21 -8.29
CA THR A 56 20.02 3.56 -7.94
C THR A 56 21.27 3.53 -7.08
N ALA A 57 21.69 2.38 -6.55
CA ALA A 57 22.92 2.27 -5.75
C ALA A 57 24.17 2.76 -6.49
N GLY A 58 24.23 2.56 -7.82
CA GLY A 58 25.33 3.07 -8.65
C GLY A 58 25.25 4.57 -8.97
N GLU A 59 24.11 5.21 -8.71
CA GLU A 59 23.83 6.63 -9.00
C GLU A 59 23.67 7.47 -7.73
N THR A 60 23.79 6.84 -6.55
CA THR A 60 23.59 7.49 -5.24
C THR A 60 24.92 8.05 -4.72
N GLU A 61 24.89 9.28 -4.21
CA GLU A 61 26.02 9.88 -3.49
C GLU A 61 26.24 9.14 -2.16
N ASP A 62 27.48 8.75 -1.86
CA ASP A 62 27.84 7.93 -0.69
C ASP A 62 27.03 6.62 -0.53
N PRO A 63 27.10 5.69 -1.50
CA PRO A 63 26.29 4.47 -1.51
C PRO A 63 26.53 3.58 -0.29
N GLU A 64 27.75 3.58 0.26
CA GLU A 64 28.13 2.80 1.45
C GLU A 64 27.33 3.19 2.71
N LYS A 65 26.82 4.41 2.79
CA LYS A 65 25.99 4.88 3.92
C LYS A 65 24.51 4.89 3.55
N VAL A 66 24.18 5.45 2.38
CA VAL A 66 22.79 5.69 1.99
C VAL A 66 22.05 4.39 1.72
N ILE A 67 22.69 3.40 1.08
CA ILE A 67 22.03 2.14 0.73
C ILE A 67 21.69 1.30 1.96
N PRO A 68 22.61 1.07 2.93
CA PRO A 68 22.25 0.40 4.17
C PRO A 68 21.16 1.14 4.97
N MET A 69 21.22 2.47 5.00
CA MET A 69 20.18 3.28 5.65
C MET A 69 18.81 3.12 4.97
N ALA A 70 18.75 3.13 3.64
CA ALA A 70 17.52 2.94 2.90
C ALA A 70 16.94 1.54 3.14
N ILE A 71 17.76 0.50 3.06
CA ILE A 71 17.35 -0.90 3.29
C ILE A 71 16.73 -1.08 4.68
N ASN A 72 17.30 -0.48 5.72
CA ASN A 72 16.76 -0.59 7.07
C ASN A 72 15.50 0.25 7.30
N ASN A 73 15.37 1.39 6.61
CA ASN A 73 14.24 2.29 6.82
C ASN A 73 12.99 1.94 5.99
N ILE A 74 13.15 1.36 4.81
CA ILE A 74 12.02 1.06 3.92
C ILE A 74 11.02 0.08 4.57
N PRO A 75 11.43 -1.06 5.15
CA PRO A 75 10.51 -1.98 5.80
C PRO A 75 9.74 -1.33 6.97
N LEU A 76 10.42 -0.53 7.78
CA LEU A 76 9.79 0.19 8.90
C LEU A 76 8.69 1.13 8.40
N ARG A 77 8.98 1.89 7.34
CA ARG A 77 8.01 2.80 6.72
C ARG A 77 6.84 2.04 6.10
N ILE A 78 7.10 0.91 5.45
CA ILE A 78 6.05 0.04 4.91
C ILE A 78 5.13 -0.43 6.03
N ILE A 79 5.66 -0.97 7.13
CA ILE A 79 4.83 -1.43 8.25
C ILE A 79 4.00 -0.26 8.81
N LEU A 80 4.63 0.89 9.04
CA LEU A 80 3.96 2.05 9.61
C LEU A 80 2.84 2.59 8.70
N PHE A 81 3.12 2.82 7.42
CA PHE A 81 2.18 3.48 6.51
C PHE A 81 1.21 2.51 5.86
N TYR A 82 1.67 1.34 5.40
CA TYR A 82 0.82 0.36 4.72
C TYR A 82 -0.02 -0.45 5.73
N VAL A 83 0.63 -1.19 6.63
CA VAL A 83 -0.09 -2.04 7.59
C VAL A 83 -0.89 -1.18 8.57
N GLY A 84 -0.30 -0.08 9.05
CA GLY A 84 -1.00 0.87 9.92
C GLY A 84 -2.23 1.51 9.28
N SER A 85 -2.16 1.95 8.02
CA SER A 85 -3.33 2.53 7.36
C SER A 85 -4.41 1.48 7.10
N LEU A 86 -4.05 0.28 6.66
CA LEU A 86 -5.00 -0.81 6.45
C LEU A 86 -5.71 -1.22 7.75
N ALA A 87 -4.98 -1.32 8.87
CA ALA A 87 -5.58 -1.63 10.17
C ALA A 87 -6.63 -0.59 10.57
N ILE A 88 -6.34 0.70 10.36
CA ILE A 88 -7.28 1.78 10.63
C ILE A 88 -8.48 1.73 9.68
N ILE A 89 -8.25 1.53 8.38
CA ILE A 89 -9.32 1.42 7.38
C ILE A 89 -10.26 0.26 7.71
N MET A 90 -9.72 -0.93 7.99
CA MET A 90 -10.50 -2.12 8.32
C MET A 90 -11.24 -2.00 9.66
N SER A 91 -10.71 -1.20 10.59
CA SER A 91 -11.41 -0.87 11.83
C SER A 91 -12.63 0.05 11.59
N ILE A 92 -12.55 0.94 10.60
CA ILE A 92 -13.63 1.88 10.28
C ILE A 92 -14.67 1.23 9.36
N TYR A 93 -14.20 0.53 8.33
CA TYR A 93 -15.03 -0.03 7.27
C TYR A 93 -14.73 -1.54 7.16
N PRO A 94 -15.68 -2.42 7.54
CA PRO A 94 -15.47 -3.86 7.57
C PRO A 94 -14.98 -4.41 6.23
N TRP A 95 -14.04 -5.37 6.28
CA TRP A 95 -13.43 -5.95 5.09
C TRP A 95 -14.46 -6.59 4.13
N THR A 96 -15.60 -7.04 4.62
CA THR A 96 -16.70 -7.62 3.84
C THR A 96 -17.46 -6.60 2.99
N ALA A 97 -17.44 -5.33 3.37
CA ALA A 97 -18.13 -4.26 2.67
C ALA A 97 -17.21 -3.52 1.68
N VAL A 98 -15.89 -3.75 1.75
CA VAL A 98 -14.90 -3.10 0.89
C VAL A 98 -15.10 -3.53 -0.55
N ASN A 99 -15.48 -2.58 -1.42
CA ASN A 99 -15.55 -2.83 -2.85
C ASN A 99 -14.12 -2.94 -3.42
N PRO A 100 -13.71 -4.09 -3.99
CA PRO A 100 -12.37 -4.26 -4.57
C PRO A 100 -12.09 -3.34 -5.77
N ALA A 101 -13.13 -2.85 -6.46
CA ALA A 101 -13.01 -1.99 -7.63
C ALA A 101 -12.86 -0.50 -7.26
N ALA A 102 -13.04 -0.13 -5.99
CA ALA A 102 -12.94 1.25 -5.53
C ALA A 102 -11.76 1.43 -4.56
N SER A 103 -11.21 2.64 -4.49
CA SER A 103 -10.13 2.93 -3.53
C SER A 103 -10.69 2.90 -2.10
N PRO A 104 -10.17 2.03 -1.21
CA PRO A 104 -10.64 1.95 0.17
C PRO A 104 -10.35 3.24 0.94
N PHE A 105 -9.30 3.97 0.58
CA PHE A 105 -9.02 5.29 1.15
C PHE A 105 -10.13 6.28 0.80
N VAL A 106 -10.55 6.33 -0.46
CA VAL A 106 -11.64 7.20 -0.93
C VAL A 106 -12.96 6.81 -0.26
N ALA A 107 -13.23 5.51 -0.11
CA ALA A 107 -14.43 5.01 0.57
C ALA A 107 -14.51 5.51 2.01
N VAL A 108 -13.42 5.44 2.78
CA VAL A 108 -13.38 5.94 4.15
C VAL A 108 -13.60 7.46 4.21
N PHE A 109 -12.93 8.26 3.37
CA PHE A 109 -13.12 9.72 3.38
C PHE A 109 -14.52 10.16 2.91
N THR A 110 -15.12 9.38 2.01
CA THR A 110 -16.50 9.61 1.54
C THR A 110 -17.52 9.27 2.62
N ALA A 111 -17.33 8.16 3.35
CA ALA A 111 -18.19 7.77 4.47
C ALA A 111 -18.17 8.79 5.63
N VAL A 112 -17.10 9.58 5.74
CA VAL A 112 -16.95 10.64 6.75
C VAL A 112 -17.56 11.97 6.27
N GLY A 113 -18.02 12.05 5.02
CA GLY A 113 -18.63 13.24 4.43
C GLY A 113 -17.62 14.31 4.00
N ILE A 114 -16.32 14.00 3.94
CA ILE A 114 -15.28 14.96 3.52
C ILE A 114 -14.92 14.69 2.05
N THR A 115 -15.85 15.01 1.14
CA THR A 115 -15.70 14.81 -0.31
C THR A 115 -14.44 15.49 -0.87
N ALA A 116 -14.05 16.64 -0.32
CA ALA A 116 -12.81 17.33 -0.71
C ALA A 116 -11.55 16.50 -0.38
N ALA A 117 -11.51 15.84 0.78
CA ALA A 117 -10.38 14.99 1.17
C ALA A 117 -10.32 13.72 0.31
N ALA A 118 -11.48 13.13 -0.02
CA ALA A 118 -11.56 12.01 -0.94
C ALA A 118 -10.94 12.35 -2.32
N GLY A 119 -11.25 13.54 -2.86
CA GLY A 119 -10.67 14.02 -4.11
C GLY A 119 -9.16 14.21 -4.06
N ILE A 120 -8.64 14.84 -3.00
CA ILE A 120 -7.19 15.05 -2.80
C ILE A 120 -6.45 13.71 -2.71
N VAL A 121 -6.99 12.77 -1.93
CA VAL A 121 -6.36 11.45 -1.77
C VAL A 121 -6.36 10.68 -3.08
N ASN A 122 -7.45 10.71 -3.84
CA ASN A 122 -7.49 10.08 -5.15
C ASN A 122 -6.45 10.70 -6.10
N PHE A 123 -6.31 12.02 -6.10
CA PHE A 123 -5.28 12.72 -6.88
C PHE A 123 -3.87 12.25 -6.48
N VAL A 124 -3.54 12.23 -5.19
CA VAL A 124 -2.23 11.76 -4.68
C VAL A 124 -1.96 10.31 -5.09
N VAL A 125 -2.96 9.43 -4.98
CA VAL A 125 -2.82 8.01 -5.38
C VAL A 125 -2.57 7.88 -6.87
N LEU A 126 -3.31 8.60 -7.71
CA LEU A 126 -3.11 8.57 -9.17
C LEU A 126 -1.75 9.12 -9.58
N THR A 127 -1.31 10.24 -8.99
CA THR A 127 0.02 10.79 -9.24
C THR A 127 1.13 9.83 -8.78
N SER A 128 0.95 9.17 -7.64
CA SER A 128 1.90 8.16 -7.14
C SER A 128 1.97 6.95 -8.07
N ALA A 129 0.83 6.46 -8.56
CA ALA A 129 0.77 5.37 -9.52
C ALA A 129 1.47 5.73 -10.83
N ALA A 130 1.20 6.92 -11.38
CA ALA A 130 1.86 7.41 -12.58
C ALA A 130 3.39 7.53 -12.40
N SER A 131 3.84 8.02 -11.24
CA SER A 131 5.27 8.09 -10.91
C SER A 131 5.92 6.71 -10.83
N ALA A 132 5.25 5.74 -10.19
CA ALA A 132 5.74 4.36 -10.11
C ALA A 132 5.81 3.70 -11.50
N THR A 133 4.81 3.90 -12.36
CA THR A 133 4.81 3.41 -13.75
C THR A 133 5.97 4.00 -14.55
N ASN A 134 6.24 5.30 -14.42
CA ASN A 134 7.36 5.95 -15.09
C ASN A 134 8.72 5.33 -14.67
N SER A 135 8.93 5.13 -13.37
CA SER A 135 10.14 4.49 -12.86
C SER A 135 10.27 3.03 -13.33
N GLY A 136 9.16 2.30 -13.42
CA GLY A 136 9.13 0.93 -13.95
C GLY A 136 9.52 0.86 -15.43
N ILE A 137 8.96 1.73 -16.27
CA ILE A 137 9.29 1.81 -17.70
C ILE A 137 10.77 2.17 -17.89
N PHE A 138 11.26 3.17 -17.14
CA PHE A 138 12.65 3.61 -17.21
C PHE A 138 13.64 2.50 -16.82
N SER A 139 13.38 1.81 -15.71
CA SER A 139 14.18 0.68 -15.24
C SER A 139 14.21 -0.46 -16.26
N THR A 140 13.05 -0.83 -16.80
CA THR A 140 12.93 -1.90 -17.79
C THR A 140 13.68 -1.55 -19.08
N GLY A 141 13.56 -0.31 -19.56
CA GLY A 141 14.28 0.16 -20.73
C GLY A 141 15.80 0.10 -20.56
N ARG A 142 16.31 0.50 -19.39
CA ARG A 142 17.74 0.38 -19.06
C ARG A 142 18.21 -1.08 -19.03
N MET A 143 17.40 -1.96 -18.45
CA MET A 143 17.73 -3.38 -18.35
C MET A 143 17.82 -4.03 -19.75
N ILE A 144 16.83 -3.79 -20.62
CA ILE A 144 16.83 -4.29 -21.99
C ILE A 144 18.01 -3.74 -22.79
N TYR A 145 18.30 -2.43 -22.67
CA TYR A 145 19.46 -1.82 -23.34
C TYR A 145 20.79 -2.42 -22.88
N ALA A 146 20.95 -2.66 -21.57
CA ALA A 146 22.14 -3.29 -21.01
C ALA A 146 22.29 -4.75 -21.50
N LEU A 147 21.19 -5.49 -21.61
CA LEU A 147 21.19 -6.84 -22.18
C LEU A 147 21.57 -6.83 -23.66
N ALA A 148 21.03 -5.91 -24.45
CA ALA A 148 21.37 -5.76 -25.87
C ALA A 148 22.86 -5.44 -26.07
N LYS A 149 23.42 -4.51 -25.29
CA LYS A 149 24.87 -4.22 -25.31
C LYS A 149 25.75 -5.41 -24.97
N ARG A 150 25.25 -6.35 -24.17
CA ARG A 150 25.94 -7.59 -23.79
C ARG A 150 25.66 -8.76 -24.75
N GLY A 151 24.85 -8.55 -25.80
CA GLY A 151 24.50 -9.58 -26.77
C GLY A 151 23.50 -10.64 -26.26
N HIS A 152 22.71 -10.30 -25.23
CA HIS A 152 21.75 -11.20 -24.58
C HIS A 152 20.27 -10.79 -24.77
N ALA A 153 19.99 -9.86 -25.67
CA ALA A 153 18.64 -9.42 -26.03
C ALA A 153 18.34 -9.71 -27.50
#